data_AF-A0A1H6YG07-F1
#
_entry.id   AF-A0A1H6YG07-F1
#
_cell.length_a   1.000
_cell.length_b   1.000
_cell.length_c   1.000
_cell.angle_alpha   90.00
_cell.angle_beta   90.00
_cell.angle_gamma   90.00
#
_symmetry.space_group_name_H-M   'P 1'
#
loop_
_entity.id
_entity.type
_entity.pdbx_description
1 polymer ?
#
loop_
_entity_poly.entity_id
_entity_poly.type
_entity_poly.pdbx_seq_one_letter_code
_entity_poly.pdbx_strand_id
1 'polypeptide(L)'
;MQEIPIHCSYTDLIDPTELVPNPRNPNQHPKKQIELLAKIIQSQGWRTSVTVSKRSGFVVRGHGRLMIFTNLPLSPIKMVTKKN
;
A
#
# COMPACT_ATOMS: atom_id res chain seq x y z
N MET A 1 -15.90 9.02 -8.19
CA MET A 1 -14.69 8.39 -7.60
C MET A 1 -15.11 7.05 -7.04
N GLN A 2 -14.51 5.96 -7.49
CA GLN A 2 -14.88 4.62 -7.04
C GLN A 2 -14.09 4.31 -5.78
N GLU A 3 -14.78 4.25 -4.64
CA GLU A 3 -14.15 3.98 -3.35
C GLU A 3 -13.89 2.47 -3.23
N ILE A 4 -12.63 2.09 -3.04
CA ILE A 4 -12.24 0.68 -2.87
C ILE A 4 -12.63 0.24 -1.46
N PRO A 5 -13.40 -0.84 -1.29
CA PRO A 5 -13.85 -1.26 0.04
C PRO A 5 -12.67 -1.71 0.90
N ILE A 6 -12.78 -1.48 2.21
CA ILE A 6 -11.74 -1.82 3.18
C ILE A 6 -12.28 -2.89 4.13
N HIS A 7 -11.62 -4.04 4.15
CA HIS A 7 -12.02 -5.23 4.91
C HIS A 7 -10.93 -5.69 5.87
N CYS A 8 -10.12 -4.78 6.36
CA CYS A 8 -9.05 -5.05 7.32
C CYS A 8 -8.99 -3.96 8.38
N SER A 9 -8.38 -4.25 9.53
CA SER A 9 -8.12 -3.24 10.55
C SER A 9 -7.02 -2.29 10.08
N TYR A 10 -7.25 -0.99 10.23
CA TYR A 10 -6.32 0.07 9.87
C TYR A 10 -6.38 1.20 10.90
N THR A 11 -5.38 2.07 10.87
CA THR A 11 -5.29 3.26 11.72
C THR A 11 -5.62 4.51 10.92
N ASP A 12 -5.06 4.64 9.71
CA ASP A 12 -5.17 5.86 8.92
C ASP A 12 -5.32 5.55 7.42
N LEU A 13 -5.97 6.46 6.70
CA LEU A 13 -6.03 6.52 5.24
C LEU A 13 -5.15 7.68 4.76
N ILE A 14 -3.98 7.35 4.21
CA ILE A 14 -2.90 8.32 3.91
C ILE A 14 -2.68 8.39 2.40
N ASP A 15 -2.25 9.54 1.88
CA ASP A 15 -1.79 9.63 0.50
C ASP A 15 -0.55 8.73 0.30
N PRO A 16 -0.51 7.84 -0.71
CA PRO A 16 0.64 7.00 -0.98
C PRO A 16 1.97 7.76 -1.14
N THR A 17 1.93 9.02 -1.61
CA THR A 17 3.11 9.87 -1.82
C THR A 17 3.74 10.35 -0.51
N GLU A 18 3.00 10.36 0.59
CA GLU A 18 3.52 10.71 1.92
C GLU A 18 4.28 9.54 2.58
N LEU A 19 4.20 8.34 2.01
CA LEU A 19 4.80 7.14 2.60
C LEU A 19 6.22 6.90 2.08
N VAL A 20 7.14 6.73 3.02
CA VAL A 20 8.54 6.45 2.72
C VAL A 20 8.83 4.95 2.89
N PRO A 21 9.28 4.23 1.84
CA PRO A 21 9.70 2.84 1.98
C PRO A 21 10.96 2.74 2.85
N ASN A 22 11.09 1.66 3.63
CA ASN A 22 12.29 1.46 4.42
C ASN A 22 13.53 1.29 3.50
N PRO A 23 14.56 2.13 3.61
CA PRO A 23 15.75 2.08 2.75
C PRO A 23 16.54 0.77 2.87
N ARG A 24 16.34 0.02 3.97
CA ARG A 24 16.98 -1.28 4.20
C ARG A 24 16.14 -2.47 3.75
N ASN A 25 15.05 -2.27 3.01
CA ASN A 25 14.23 -3.37 2.50
C ASN A 25 14.95 -4.07 1.33
N PRO A 26 15.41 -5.33 1.49
CA PRO A 26 16.06 -6.06 0.39
C PRO A 26 15.06 -6.61 -0.62
N ASN A 27 13.76 -6.64 -0.27
CA ASN A 27 12.73 -7.25 -1.11
C ASN A 27 12.43 -6.38 -2.32
N GLN A 28 12.53 -6.98 -3.50
CA GLN A 28 12.10 -6.41 -4.77
C GLN A 28 10.83 -7.15 -5.25
N HIS A 29 10.03 -6.50 -6.08
CA HIS A 29 8.84 -7.12 -6.66
C HIS A 29 8.79 -6.88 -8.18
N PRO A 30 8.62 -7.93 -9.00
CA PRO A 30 8.45 -7.78 -10.44
C PRO A 30 7.17 -6.99 -10.77
N LYS A 31 7.18 -6.23 -11.88
CA LYS A 31 6.03 -5.43 -12.34
C LYS A 31 4.74 -6.25 -12.44
N LYS A 32 4.82 -7.47 -12.98
CA LYS A 32 3.68 -8.41 -13.08
C LYS A 32 3.04 -8.74 -11.72
N GLN A 33 3.84 -8.84 -10.66
CA GLN A 33 3.33 -9.04 -9.31
C GLN A 33 2.56 -7.82 -8.81
N ILE A 34 3.07 -6.62 -9.09
CA ILE A 34 2.44 -5.36 -8.71
C ILE A 34 1.09 -5.16 -9.44
N GLU A 35 1.05 -5.44 -10.73
CA GLU A 35 -0.18 -5.41 -11.54
C GLU A 35 -1.25 -6.38 -11.03
N LEU A 36 -0.85 -7.61 -10.68
CA LEU A 36 -1.76 -8.59 -10.10
C LEU A 36 -2.31 -8.13 -8.75
N LEU A 37 -1.44 -7.57 -7.88
CA LEU A 37 -1.86 -7.01 -6.60
C LEU A 37 -2.85 -5.86 -6.78
N ALA A 38 -2.61 -4.96 -7.76
CA ALA A 38 -3.51 -3.88 -8.10
C ALA A 38 -4.90 -4.40 -8.47
N LYS A 39 -4.95 -5.40 -9.36
CA LYS A 39 -6.20 -6.03 -9.83
C LYS A 39 -6.97 -6.69 -8.67
N ILE A 40 -6.27 -7.38 -7.77
CA ILE A 40 -6.88 -7.98 -6.59
C ILE A 40 -7.49 -6.91 -5.69
N ILE A 41 -6.76 -5.84 -5.39
CA ILE A 41 -7.25 -4.77 -4.51
C ILE A 41 -8.44 -4.04 -5.13
N GLN A 42 -8.41 -3.76 -6.44
CA GLN A 42 -9.53 -3.13 -7.14
C GLN A 42 -10.78 -4.02 -7.17
N SER A 43 -10.63 -5.33 -7.30
CA SER A 43 -11.77 -6.26 -7.39
C SER A 43 -12.31 -6.71 -6.03
N GLN A 44 -11.46 -6.85 -5.02
CA GLN A 44 -11.81 -7.46 -3.74
C GLN A 44 -11.67 -6.52 -2.54
N GLY A 45 -11.22 -5.29 -2.76
CA GLY A 45 -10.94 -4.36 -1.69
C GLY A 45 -9.61 -4.60 -0.98
N TRP A 46 -9.34 -3.74 -0.01
CA TRP A 46 -8.20 -3.87 0.89
C TRP A 46 -8.44 -4.98 1.91
N ARG A 47 -7.69 -6.07 1.79
CA ARG A 47 -7.68 -7.17 2.77
C ARG A 47 -6.52 -7.08 3.78
N THR A 48 -5.56 -6.19 3.54
CA THR A 48 -4.41 -6.02 4.43
C THR A 48 -3.86 -4.60 4.30
N SER A 49 -3.64 -3.95 5.44
CA SER A 49 -3.01 -2.63 5.51
C SER A 49 -1.49 -2.70 5.28
N VAL A 50 -0.90 -1.60 4.86
CA VAL A 50 0.55 -1.37 4.93
C VAL A 50 0.94 -1.05 6.37
N THR A 51 2.03 -1.63 6.87
CA THR A 51 2.49 -1.35 8.24
C THR A 51 3.54 -0.26 8.23
N VAL A 52 3.29 0.79 9.02
CA VAL A 52 4.19 1.93 9.19
C VAL A 52 4.75 1.91 10.61
N SER A 53 6.06 2.07 10.76
CA SER A 53 6.69 2.18 12.08
C SER A 53 6.33 3.52 12.72
N LYS A 54 5.82 3.51 13.95
CA LYS A 54 5.59 4.75 14.72
C LYS A 54 6.87 5.51 15.03
N ARG A 55 8.01 4.80 15.12
CA ARG A 55 9.30 5.38 15.48
C ARG A 55 9.97 6.09 14.30
N SER A 56 9.97 5.47 13.12
CA SER A 56 10.70 6.02 11.95
C SER A 56 9.79 6.58 10.86
N GLY A 57 8.48 6.33 10.90
CA GLY A 57 7.56 6.68 9.83
C GLY A 57 7.72 5.84 8.56
N PHE A 58 8.61 4.85 8.55
CA PHE A 58 8.86 4.04 7.35
C PHE A 58 7.86 2.91 7.21
N VAL A 59 7.53 2.58 5.97
CA VAL A 59 6.85 1.33 5.64
C VAL A 59 7.79 0.18 5.99
N VAL A 60 7.36 -0.70 6.89
CA VAL A 60 8.13 -1.88 7.31
C VAL A 60 7.55 -3.18 6.77
N ARG A 61 6.26 -3.19 6.39
CA ARG A 61 5.60 -4.32 5.73
C ARG A 61 4.58 -3.82 4.70
N GLY A 62 4.47 -4.55 3.60
CA GLY A 62 3.50 -4.23 2.54
C GLY A 62 4.07 -3.37 1.41
N HIS A 63 5.39 -3.31 1.22
CA HIS A 63 6.06 -2.54 0.16
C HIS A 63 5.45 -2.76 -1.24
N GLY A 64 5.15 -4.00 -1.62
CA GLY A 64 4.50 -4.29 -2.90
C GLY A 64 3.17 -3.56 -3.11
N ARG A 65 2.40 -3.29 -2.03
CA ARG A 65 1.15 -2.52 -2.10
C ARG A 65 1.43 -1.02 -2.31
N LEU A 66 2.48 -0.49 -1.70
CA LEU A 66 2.93 0.88 -1.94
C LEU A 66 3.39 1.07 -3.38
N MET A 67 4.14 0.11 -3.94
CA MET A 67 4.67 0.21 -5.30
C MET A 67 3.61 0.21 -6.40
N ILE A 68 2.38 -0.19 -6.09
CA ILE A 68 1.25 -0.09 -7.02
C ILE A 68 1.10 1.35 -7.50
N PHE A 69 1.23 2.32 -6.61
CA PHE A 69 1.04 3.75 -6.90
C PHE A 69 2.20 4.37 -7.68
N THR A 70 3.40 3.81 -7.53
CA THR A 70 4.57 4.25 -8.32
C THR A 70 4.55 3.69 -9.74
N ASN A 71 3.99 2.49 -9.93
CA ASN A 71 4.10 1.76 -11.20
C ASN A 71 2.85 1.83 -12.08
N LEU A 72 1.71 2.26 -11.54
CA LEU A 72 0.43 2.28 -12.24
C LEU A 72 -0.24 3.65 -12.07
N PRO A 73 -0.82 4.22 -13.15
CA PRO A 73 -1.68 5.38 -13.05
C PRO A 73 -3.00 4.96 -12.42
N LEU A 74 -3.01 4.81 -11.10
CA LEU A 74 -4.23 4.55 -10.36
C LEU A 74 -4.96 5.86 -10.06
N SER A 75 -6.29 5.81 -10.14
CA SER A 75 -7.18 6.83 -9.56
C SER A 75 -6.81 7.11 -8.10
N PRO A 76 -7.16 8.27 -7.51
CA PRO A 76 -6.73 8.66 -6.16
C PRO A 76 -7.29 7.72 -5.09
N ILE A 77 -6.61 6.59 -4.88
CA ILE A 77 -6.93 5.59 -3.87
C ILE A 77 -6.05 5.91 -2.68
N LYS A 78 -6.68 6.12 -1.52
CA LYS A 78 -5.93 6.29 -0.27
C LYS A 78 -5.26 4.98 0.13
N MET A 79 -4.06 5.09 0.70
CA MET A 79 -3.37 3.96 1.28
C MET A 79 -4.00 3.59 2.62
N VAL A 80 -4.30 2.30 2.81
CA VAL A 80 -4.75 1.76 4.10
C VAL A 80 -3.54 1.40 4.94
N THR A 81 -3.32 2.11 6.04
CA THR A 81 -2.12 1.92 6.89
C THR A 81 -2.46 1.46 8.30
N LYS A 82 -1.55 0.71 8.93
CA LYS A 82 -1.61 0.35 10.35
C LYS A 82 -0.29 0.78 11.00
N LYS A 83 -0.40 1.58 12.06
CA LYS A 83 0.76 2.04 12.82
C LYS A 83 1.19 0.96 13.81
N ASN A 84 2.44 0.52 13.72
CA ASN A 84 3.08 -0.41 14.66
C ASN A 84 4.05 0.35 15.56
#